data_AF-A0A227J2U1-F1
#
_entry.id   AF-A0A227J2U1-F1
#
_cell.length_a   1.000
_cell.length_b   1.000
_cell.length_c   1.000
_cell.angle_alpha   90.00
_cell.angle_beta   90.00
_cell.angle_gamma   90.00
#
_symmetry.space_group_name_H-M   'P 1'
#
loop_
_entity.id
_entity.type
_entity.pdbx_description
1 polymer ?
#
loop_
_entity_poly.entity_id
_entity_poly.type
_entity_poly.pdbx_seq_one_letter_code
_entity_poly.pdbx_strand_id
1 'polypeptide(L)'
;RTLDVANKGGTIGNGFKLGGEGIPVPHVVKNSLSFNNNMDGFTDNFNPGALVLSDNVSIDNKRFNYLFRKSPYSGEIEQGTFTNNRSYRFHVSSKYDDVINSAKS
;
A
#
# COMPACT_ATOMS: atom_id res chain seq x y z
N ARG A 1 -6.97 -22.00 3.29
CA ARG A 1 -7.22 -22.03 1.82
C ARG A 1 -6.91 -20.71 1.11
N THR A 2 -7.08 -19.52 1.70
CA THR A 2 -6.68 -18.27 1.03
C THR A 2 -5.16 -18.13 0.89
N LEU A 3 -4.39 -18.55 1.91
CA LEU A 3 -2.92 -18.47 1.88
C LEU A 3 -2.24 -19.61 1.09
N ASP A 4 -2.98 -20.68 0.79
CA ASP A 4 -2.43 -21.91 0.20
C ASP A 4 -2.55 -21.95 -1.34
N VAL A 5 -3.25 -20.97 -1.93
CA VAL A 5 -3.49 -20.92 -3.37
C VAL A 5 -2.53 -19.90 -3.99
N ALA A 6 -1.61 -20.41 -4.80
CA ALA A 6 -0.73 -19.57 -5.60
C ALA A 6 -1.56 -18.69 -6.55
N ASN A 7 -1.26 -17.39 -6.57
CA ASN A 7 -1.80 -16.49 -7.58
C ASN A 7 -1.23 -16.91 -8.94
N LYS A 8 -2.13 -17.30 -9.85
CA LYS A 8 -1.77 -17.77 -11.20
C LYS A 8 -1.28 -16.64 -12.13
N GLY A 9 -1.20 -15.42 -11.62
CA GLY A 9 -0.94 -14.23 -12.41
C GLY A 9 -2.17 -13.75 -13.17
N GLY A 10 -2.10 -12.54 -13.71
CA GLY A 10 -3.17 -11.84 -14.40
C GLY A 10 -2.74 -10.40 -14.76
N THR A 11 -3.69 -9.47 -14.87
CA THR A 11 -3.35 -8.05 -15.09
C THR A 11 -2.50 -7.47 -13.95
N ILE A 12 -1.73 -6.43 -14.26
CA ILE A 12 -1.00 -5.61 -13.27
C ILE A 12 -2.01 -4.94 -12.34
N GLY A 13 -2.25 -5.56 -11.18
CA GLY A 13 -3.27 -5.17 -10.22
C GLY A 13 -2.67 -4.82 -8.86
N ASN A 14 -3.06 -3.65 -8.34
CA ASN A 14 -2.84 -3.30 -6.93
C ASN A 14 -4.10 -3.66 -6.16
N GLY A 15 -3.98 -3.98 -4.87
CA GLY A 15 -5.12 -4.18 -3.99
C GLY A 15 -5.90 -2.88 -3.76
N PHE A 16 -5.27 -1.90 -3.12
CA PHE A 16 -5.84 -0.59 -2.81
C PHE A 16 -5.04 0.52 -3.48
N LYS A 17 -5.63 1.18 -4.48
CA LYS A 17 -5.10 2.40 -5.11
C LYS A 17 -5.76 3.60 -4.46
N LEU A 18 -5.01 4.40 -3.71
CA LEU A 18 -5.55 5.52 -2.92
C LEU A 18 -5.26 6.87 -3.56
N GLY A 19 -5.41 6.96 -4.88
CA GLY A 19 -5.01 8.14 -5.62
C GLY A 19 -5.05 7.99 -7.13
N GLY A 20 -4.67 9.06 -7.81
CA GLY A 20 -4.40 9.11 -9.24
C GLY A 20 -3.99 10.53 -9.65
N GLU A 21 -3.08 10.62 -10.62
CA GLU A 21 -2.80 11.86 -11.37
C GLU A 21 -2.39 13.08 -10.52
N GLY A 22 -1.87 12.88 -9.32
CA GLY A 22 -1.48 14.00 -8.44
C GLY A 22 -2.67 14.75 -7.82
N ILE A 23 -3.87 14.19 -7.87
CA ILE A 23 -5.07 14.84 -7.32
C ILE A 23 -5.15 14.57 -5.81
N PRO A 24 -5.15 15.62 -4.96
CA PRO A 24 -5.21 15.47 -3.51
C PRO A 24 -6.59 14.97 -3.07
N VAL A 25 -6.65 13.78 -2.47
CA VAL A 25 -7.86 13.23 -1.88
C VAL A 25 -7.58 12.64 -0.49
N PRO A 26 -8.31 13.02 0.56
CA PRO A 26 -8.04 12.53 1.90
C PRO A 26 -8.63 11.13 2.16
N HIS A 27 -7.98 10.07 1.68
CA HIS A 27 -8.51 8.70 1.81
C HIS A 27 -8.28 8.10 3.20
N VAL A 28 -9.21 7.23 3.61
CA VAL A 28 -9.17 6.48 4.86
C VAL A 28 -9.38 4.99 4.56
N VAL A 29 -8.47 4.13 5.04
CA VAL A 29 -8.60 2.67 4.91
C VAL A 29 -8.31 2.01 6.26
N LYS A 30 -9.26 1.21 6.75
CA LYS A 30 -9.16 0.58 8.07
C LYS A 30 -9.53 -0.90 8.01
N ASN A 31 -8.93 -1.69 8.90
CA ASN A 31 -9.30 -3.10 9.13
C ASN A 31 -9.37 -3.95 7.86
N SER A 32 -8.53 -3.64 6.86
CA SER A 32 -8.58 -4.25 5.53
C SER A 32 -7.42 -5.21 5.31
N LEU A 33 -7.63 -6.22 4.46
CA LEU A 33 -6.62 -7.19 4.04
C LEU A 33 -6.30 -7.01 2.56
N SER A 34 -5.01 -6.84 2.23
CA SER A 34 -4.49 -6.95 0.88
C SER A 34 -3.60 -8.18 0.76
N PHE A 35 -3.96 -9.12 -0.12
CA PHE A 35 -3.26 -10.40 -0.23
C PHE A 35 -2.94 -10.75 -1.68
N ASN A 36 -1.69 -11.11 -1.95
CA ASN A 36 -1.25 -11.77 -3.17
C ASN A 36 -1.64 -11.04 -4.47
N ASN A 37 -1.61 -9.70 -4.48
CA ASN A 37 -1.85 -8.92 -5.69
C ASN A 37 -0.66 -8.98 -6.65
N ASN A 38 -0.91 -8.80 -7.96
CA ASN A 38 0.12 -8.84 -9.01
C ASN A 38 1.08 -7.64 -9.00
N MET A 39 0.81 -6.61 -8.19
CA MET A 39 1.70 -5.48 -7.93
C MET A 39 1.68 -5.12 -6.44
N ASP A 40 1.11 -3.97 -6.09
CA ASP A 40 1.19 -3.41 -4.74
C ASP A 40 -0.03 -3.79 -3.91
N GLY A 41 0.17 -3.95 -2.60
CA GLY A 41 -0.94 -4.16 -1.68
C GLY A 41 -1.74 -2.89 -1.50
N PHE A 42 -1.17 -1.93 -0.77
CA PHE A 42 -1.71 -0.58 -0.62
C PHE A 42 -0.73 0.42 -1.24
N THR A 43 -1.24 1.37 -2.02
CA THR A 43 -0.40 2.40 -2.64
C THR A 43 -1.05 3.78 -2.60
N ASP A 44 -0.22 4.80 -2.38
CA ASP A 44 -0.57 6.22 -2.58
C ASP A 44 -1.14 6.49 -3.98
N ASN A 45 -0.73 5.70 -4.98
CA ASN A 45 -0.98 5.92 -6.39
C ASN A 45 -0.81 7.41 -6.79
N PHE A 46 0.26 8.03 -6.29
CA PHE A 46 0.60 9.44 -6.52
C PHE A 46 -0.38 10.48 -5.95
N ASN A 47 -1.15 10.12 -4.92
CA ASN A 47 -1.97 11.09 -4.18
C ASN A 47 -1.10 11.98 -3.26
N PRO A 48 -1.16 13.33 -3.40
CA PRO A 48 -0.52 14.26 -2.48
C PRO A 48 -1.36 14.58 -1.23
N GLY A 49 -2.64 14.19 -1.21
CA GLY A 49 -3.55 14.39 -0.08
C GLY A 49 -3.23 13.51 1.11
N ALA A 50 -3.76 13.88 2.28
CA ALA A 50 -3.54 13.18 3.54
C ALA A 50 -4.15 11.76 3.51
N LEU A 51 -3.40 10.76 3.98
CA LEU A 51 -3.86 9.38 4.06
C LEU A 51 -4.03 8.94 5.52
N VAL A 52 -5.06 8.16 5.81
CA VAL A 52 -5.23 7.50 7.12
C VAL A 52 -5.35 6.01 6.92
N LEU A 53 -4.38 5.25 7.42
CA LEU A 53 -4.40 3.80 7.39
C LEU A 53 -4.28 3.22 8.79
N SER A 54 -5.27 2.45 9.23
CA SER A 54 -5.21 1.78 10.52
C SER A 54 -5.62 0.32 10.51
N ASP A 55 -4.92 -0.51 11.28
CA ASP A 55 -5.27 -1.91 11.53
C ASP A 55 -5.38 -2.77 10.25
N ASN A 56 -4.68 -2.38 9.18
CA ASN A 56 -4.67 -3.13 7.93
C ASN A 56 -3.60 -4.22 7.96
N VAL A 57 -3.79 -5.24 7.13
CA VAL A 57 -2.80 -6.31 6.93
C VAL A 57 -2.51 -6.43 5.43
N SER A 58 -1.23 -6.48 5.08
CA SER A 58 -0.78 -6.67 3.69
C SER A 58 0.19 -7.84 3.62
N ILE A 59 -0.11 -8.82 2.76
CA ILE A 59 0.59 -10.11 2.74
C ILE A 59 0.93 -10.48 1.29
N ASP A 60 2.20 -10.82 1.06
CA ASP A 60 2.67 -11.48 -0.17
C ASP A 60 2.29 -10.79 -1.50
N ASN A 61 2.16 -9.46 -1.53
CA ASN A 61 1.93 -8.73 -2.79
C ASN A 61 3.21 -8.69 -3.63
N LYS A 62 3.10 -8.87 -4.96
CA LYS A 62 4.26 -9.14 -5.83
C LYS A 62 5.34 -8.07 -5.79
N ARG A 63 4.97 -6.80 -5.62
CA ARG A 63 5.91 -5.67 -5.57
C ARG A 63 6.02 -5.12 -4.15
N PHE A 64 5.13 -4.23 -3.71
CA PHE A 64 5.12 -3.71 -2.34
C PHE A 64 3.93 -4.24 -1.57
N ASN A 65 4.07 -4.51 -0.27
CA ASN A 65 2.88 -4.66 0.58
C ASN A 65 2.30 -3.28 0.91
N TYR A 66 3.18 -2.29 1.13
CA TYR A 66 2.82 -0.88 1.31
C TYR A 66 3.77 0.04 0.54
N LEU A 67 3.19 0.94 -0.28
CA LEU A 67 3.91 1.93 -1.08
C LEU A 67 3.29 3.33 -0.89
N PHE A 68 3.79 4.08 0.07
CA PHE A 68 3.46 5.49 0.31
C PHE A 68 4.74 6.33 0.20
N ARG A 69 4.89 7.00 -0.94
CA ARG A 69 6.12 7.72 -1.30
C ARG A 69 5.88 9.20 -1.17
N LYS A 70 6.90 9.94 -0.72
CA LYS A 70 6.84 11.42 -0.71
C LYS A 70 6.23 11.93 -2.00
N SER A 71 5.17 12.73 -1.87
CA SER A 71 4.50 13.33 -3.01
C SER A 71 5.51 14.11 -3.85
N PRO A 72 5.62 13.85 -5.17
CA PRO A 72 6.41 14.70 -6.06
C PRO A 72 5.70 16.03 -6.36
N TYR A 73 4.43 16.17 -5.99
CA TYR A 73 3.59 17.32 -6.30
C TYR A 73 3.49 18.33 -5.14
N SER A 74 3.91 17.97 -3.93
CA SER A 74 3.81 18.83 -2.76
C SER A 74 4.92 18.53 -1.75
N GLY A 75 5.73 19.54 -1.41
CA GLY A 75 6.85 19.41 -0.47
C GLY A 75 6.46 19.45 1.01
N GLU A 76 5.24 19.90 1.33
CA GLU A 76 4.86 20.32 2.70
C GLU A 76 3.83 19.42 3.39
N ILE A 77 3.32 18.38 2.74
CA ILE A 77 2.26 17.54 3.32
C ILE A 77 2.89 16.28 3.94
N GLU A 78 2.71 16.11 5.25
CA GLU A 78 2.87 14.83 5.92
C GLU A 78 1.90 13.84 5.26
N GLN A 79 2.42 12.85 4.55
CA GLN A 79 1.60 12.07 3.63
C GLN A 79 0.47 11.29 4.29
N GLY A 80 0.57 10.98 5.59
CA GLY A 80 -0.53 10.37 6.31
C GLY A 80 -0.20 9.87 7.71
N THR A 81 -1.25 9.41 8.41
CA THR A 81 -1.16 8.68 9.67
C THR A 81 -1.29 7.19 9.41
N PHE A 82 -0.29 6.42 9.82
CA PHE A 82 -0.26 4.96 9.69
C PHE A 82 -0.18 4.35 11.09
N THR A 83 -1.13 3.51 11.47
CA THR A 83 -1.20 2.97 12.84
C THR A 83 -1.57 1.49 12.82
N ASN A 84 -0.78 0.65 13.48
CA ASN A 84 -1.04 -0.79 13.64
C ASN A 84 -1.27 -1.54 12.30
N ASN A 85 -0.67 -1.06 11.21
CA ASN A 85 -0.66 -1.78 9.94
C ASN A 85 0.42 -2.87 9.98
N ARG A 86 0.14 -4.04 9.41
CA ARG A 86 1.03 -5.20 9.47
C ARG A 86 1.40 -5.69 8.09
N SER A 87 2.69 -5.84 7.84
CA SER A 87 3.24 -6.38 6.59
C SER A 87 3.81 -7.76 6.84
N TYR A 88 3.42 -8.74 6.02
CA TYR A 88 3.94 -10.10 6.11
C TYR A 88 4.40 -10.64 4.76
N ARG A 89 5.46 -11.45 4.80
CA ARG A 89 6.05 -12.14 3.65
C ARG A 89 6.27 -13.60 4.02
N PHE A 90 5.65 -14.52 3.28
CA PHE A 90 5.74 -15.95 3.53
C PHE A 90 6.08 -16.74 2.25
N HIS A 91 5.39 -16.43 1.14
CA HIS A 91 5.48 -17.24 -0.08
C HIS A 91 5.91 -16.45 -1.33
N VAL A 92 5.83 -15.12 -1.29
CA VAL A 92 6.18 -14.26 -2.43
C VAL A 92 7.33 -13.35 -2.04
N SER A 93 8.48 -13.56 -2.67
CA SER A 93 9.61 -12.64 -2.56
C SER A 93 9.38 -11.39 -3.41
N SER A 94 9.84 -10.24 -2.90
CA SER A 94 9.93 -9.00 -3.67
C SER A 94 11.38 -8.55 -3.72
N LYS A 95 11.71 -7.80 -4.78
CA LYS A 95 12.97 -7.07 -4.87
C LYS A 95 12.99 -5.82 -3.99
N TYR A 96 11.84 -5.39 -3.49
CA TYR A 96 11.67 -4.12 -2.80
C TYR A 96 11.11 -4.29 -1.39
N ASP A 97 11.64 -3.50 -0.46
CA ASP A 97 11.08 -3.31 0.88
C ASP A 97 9.91 -2.34 0.83
N ASP A 98 9.00 -2.45 1.79
CA ASP A 98 7.89 -1.50 1.93
C ASP A 98 8.40 -0.07 2.13
N VAL A 99 7.69 0.89 1.55
CA VAL A 99 8.03 2.31 1.63
C VAL A 99 6.88 3.03 2.30
N ILE A 100 7.15 3.62 3.47
CA ILE A 100 6.22 4.48 4.19
C ILE A 100 6.92 5.82 4.42
N ASN A 101 6.50 6.86 3.71
CA ASN A 101 6.85 8.22 4.08
C ASN A 101 5.75 8.77 4.99
N SER A 102 6.07 8.93 6.27
CA SER A 102 5.13 9.46 7.26
C SER A 102 5.85 10.25 8.33
N ALA A 103 5.13 11.12 9.04
CA ALA A 103 5.67 11.86 10.18
C ALA A 103 5.76 11.00 11.47
N LYS A 104 5.07 9.85 11.50
CA LYS A 104 5.14 8.86 12.58
C LYS A 104 5.06 7.46 11.98
N SER A 105 6.21 6.78 11.98
CA SER A 105 6.41 5.39 11.59
C SER A 105 6.12 4.44 12.74
#